data_AF-A0AAW0XC09-F1
#
_entry.id   AF-A0AAW0XC09-F1
#
_cell.length_a   1.000
_cell.length_b   1.000
_cell.length_c   1.000
_cell.angle_alpha   90.00
_cell.angle_beta   90.00
_cell.angle_gamma   90.00
#
_symmetry.space_group_name_H-M   'P 1'
#
loop_
_entity.id
_entity.type
_entity.pdbx_description
1 polymer ?
#
loop_
_entity_poly.entity_id
_entity_poly.type
_entity_poly.pdbx_seq_one_letter_code
_entity_poly.pdbx_strand_id
1 'polypeptide(L)'
;KGGGVIQGSASECVLVSLLAARAHTIHQLKKQHPFVEEGVLLSKMMAYCSKEAHSCVEKAAMMAFVKLRILEPDENQSLRGSTLQQVMEEDRASGLVPFYVETTLGTTSCCSF
;
A
#
# COMPACT_ATOMS: atom_id res chain seq x y z
N LYS A 1 -6.67 -5.38 -20.35
CA LYS A 1 -8.07 -4.90 -20.49
C LYS A 1 -8.66 -4.82 -19.09
N GLY A 2 -9.43 -3.77 -18.76
CA GLY A 2 -10.02 -3.55 -17.43
C GLY A 2 -11.55 -3.56 -17.44
N GLY A 3 -12.17 -3.23 -16.31
CA GLY A 3 -13.62 -3.14 -16.13
C GLY A 3 -13.97 -2.59 -14.74
N GLY A 4 -15.25 -2.32 -14.49
CA GLY A 4 -15.76 -1.84 -13.20
C GLY A 4 -16.65 -2.87 -12.52
N VAL A 5 -16.70 -2.83 -11.18
CA VAL A 5 -17.56 -3.69 -10.36
C VAL A 5 -18.05 -2.91 -9.14
N ILE A 6 -19.30 -3.13 -8.74
CA ILE A 6 -19.87 -2.54 -7.51
C ILE A 6 -19.38 -3.39 -6.33
N GLN A 7 -18.84 -2.73 -5.30
CA GLN A 7 -18.43 -3.33 -4.04
C GLN A 7 -19.35 -2.86 -2.90
N GLY A 8 -19.35 -3.56 -1.76
CA GLY A 8 -20.17 -3.20 -0.62
C GLY A 8 -19.75 -1.89 0.05
N SER A 9 -18.44 -1.56 0.00
CA SER A 9 -17.92 -0.30 0.52
C SER A 9 -16.56 0.08 -0.09
N ALA A 10 -16.15 1.34 0.10
CA ALA A 10 -14.79 1.77 -0.24
C ALA A 10 -13.71 1.02 0.57
N SER A 11 -14.01 0.65 1.83
CA SER A 11 -13.11 -0.16 2.67
C SER A 11 -12.84 -1.53 2.06
N GLU A 12 -13.86 -2.18 1.49
CA GLU A 12 -13.69 -3.44 0.75
C GLU A 12 -12.89 -3.24 -0.53
N CYS A 13 -13.11 -2.14 -1.27
CA CYS A 13 -12.31 -1.81 -2.45
C CYS A 13 -10.81 -1.72 -2.10
N VAL A 14 -10.45 -1.04 -1.01
CA VAL A 14 -9.06 -0.90 -0.55
C VAL A 14 -8.46 -2.26 -0.20
N LEU A 15 -9.22 -3.14 0.48
CA LEU A 15 -8.75 -4.49 0.78
C LEU A 15 -8.54 -5.31 -0.51
N VAL A 16 -9.49 -5.24 -1.45
CA VAL A 16 -9.41 -5.97 -2.73
C VAL A 16 -8.21 -5.49 -3.56
N SER A 17 -8.00 -4.18 -3.70
CA SER A 17 -6.87 -3.63 -4.45
C SER A 17 -5.53 -3.99 -3.82
N LEU A 18 -5.43 -3.93 -2.49
CA LEU A 18 -4.22 -4.31 -1.76
C LEU A 18 -3.93 -5.81 -1.92
N LEU A 19 -4.93 -6.69 -1.76
CA LEU A 19 -4.76 -8.14 -1.96
C LEU A 19 -4.35 -8.48 -3.39
N ALA A 20 -4.91 -7.78 -4.38
CA ALA A 20 -4.54 -7.96 -5.79
C ALA A 20 -3.07 -7.55 -6.04
N ALA A 21 -2.66 -6.38 -5.54
CA ALA A 21 -1.27 -5.92 -5.63
C ALA A 21 -0.30 -6.87 -4.91
N ARG A 22 -0.72 -7.40 -3.75
CA ARG A 22 0.06 -8.37 -2.97
C ARG A 22 0.29 -9.66 -3.77
N ALA A 23 -0.79 -10.27 -4.25
CA ALA A 23 -0.72 -11.51 -5.03
C ALA A 23 0.10 -11.34 -6.31
N HIS A 24 -0.08 -10.21 -7.01
CA HIS A 24 0.71 -9.90 -8.20
C HIS A 24 2.21 -9.82 -7.88
N THR A 25 2.57 -9.10 -6.82
CA THR A 25 3.97 -8.91 -6.43
C THR A 25 4.61 -10.22 -5.96
N ILE A 26 3.91 -11.02 -5.15
CA ILE A 26 4.37 -12.36 -4.73
C ILE A 26 4.64 -13.24 -5.94
N HIS A 27 3.72 -13.28 -6.92
CA HIS A 27 3.90 -14.06 -8.14
C HIS A 27 5.17 -13.65 -8.90
N GLN A 28 5.43 -12.35 -9.01
CA GLN A 28 6.62 -11.84 -9.69
C GLN A 28 7.91 -12.17 -8.91
N LEU A 29 7.89 -12.03 -7.58
CA LEU A 29 9.03 -12.37 -6.73
C LEU A 29 9.32 -13.88 -6.73
N LYS A 30 8.28 -14.73 -6.76
CA LYS A 30 8.45 -16.19 -6.87
C LYS A 30 9.11 -16.60 -8.19
N LYS A 31 8.83 -15.91 -9.30
CA LYS A 31 9.54 -16.17 -10.57
C LYS A 31 11.04 -15.84 -10.48
N GLN A 32 11.39 -14.80 -9.74
CA GLN A 32 12.78 -14.37 -9.54
C GLN A 32 13.49 -15.22 -8.47
N HIS A 33 12.74 -15.70 -7.48
CA HIS A 33 13.21 -16.43 -6.31
C HIS A 33 12.38 -17.70 -6.06
N PRO A 34 12.46 -18.71 -6.95
CA PRO A 34 11.54 -19.86 -6.94
C PRO A 34 11.61 -20.71 -5.67
N PHE A 35 12.78 -20.74 -5.02
CA PHE A 35 13.02 -21.54 -3.81
C PHE A 35 12.79 -20.78 -2.50
N VAL A 36 12.47 -19.49 -2.55
CA VAL A 36 12.21 -18.70 -1.35
C VAL A 36 10.75 -18.90 -0.93
N GLU A 37 10.53 -19.24 0.34
CA GLU A 37 9.20 -19.41 0.90
C GLU A 37 8.33 -18.15 0.77
N GLU A 38 7.04 -18.33 0.53
CA GLU A 38 6.13 -17.20 0.28
C GLU A 38 6.02 -16.27 1.49
N GLY A 39 5.99 -16.82 2.71
CA GLY A 39 5.96 -16.03 3.94
C GLY A 39 7.18 -15.12 4.10
N VAL A 40 8.36 -15.54 3.60
CA VAL A 40 9.58 -14.72 3.61
C VAL A 40 9.42 -13.56 2.62
N LEU A 41 8.88 -13.80 1.43
CA LEU A 41 8.60 -12.73 0.47
C LEU A 41 7.58 -11.73 1.03
N LEU A 42 6.49 -12.23 1.62
CA LEU A 42 5.45 -11.42 2.25
C LEU A 42 6.01 -10.52 3.35
N SER A 43 6.91 -11.04 4.19
CA SER A 43 7.55 -10.28 5.28
C SER A 43 8.38 -9.08 4.80
N LYS A 44 8.75 -9.03 3.52
CA LYS A 44 9.49 -7.92 2.92
C LYS A 44 8.59 -6.87 2.28
N MET A 45 7.31 -7.14 2.10
CA MET A 45 6.39 -6.25 1.38
C MET A 45 6.03 -5.03 2.21
N MET A 46 6.09 -3.84 1.60
CA MET A 46 5.77 -2.56 2.22
C MET A 46 4.70 -1.81 1.42
N ALA A 47 3.61 -1.46 2.09
CA ALA A 47 2.56 -0.56 1.61
C ALA A 47 2.71 0.84 2.22
N TYR A 48 2.14 1.85 1.58
CA TYR A 48 2.22 3.26 2.00
C TYR A 48 0.85 3.93 1.99
N CYS A 49 0.62 4.85 2.93
CA CYS A 49 -0.52 5.75 2.90
C CYS A 49 -0.18 7.08 3.59
N SER A 50 -1.04 8.09 3.41
CA SER A 50 -0.99 9.33 4.20
C SER A 50 -1.42 9.06 5.65
N LYS A 51 -0.94 9.87 6.58
CA LYS A 51 -1.52 9.97 7.94
C LYS A 51 -2.98 10.41 7.95
N GLU A 52 -3.40 11.11 6.89
CA GLU A 52 -4.78 11.55 6.69
C GLU A 52 -5.64 10.50 5.97
N ALA A 53 -5.07 9.34 5.64
CA ALA A 53 -5.80 8.24 5.03
C ALA A 53 -6.87 7.71 6.01
N HIS A 54 -7.97 7.22 5.47
CA HIS A 54 -9.03 6.66 6.30
C HIS A 54 -8.56 5.37 7.00
N SER A 55 -9.06 5.12 8.21
CA SER A 55 -8.67 3.96 9.04
C SER A 55 -8.86 2.59 8.36
N CYS A 56 -9.65 2.51 7.28
CA CYS A 56 -9.81 1.30 6.50
C CYS A 56 -8.51 0.83 5.84
N VAL A 57 -7.55 1.71 5.57
CA VAL A 57 -6.25 1.36 4.96
C VAL A 57 -5.41 0.53 5.93
N GLU A 58 -5.30 0.98 7.19
CA GLU A 58 -4.63 0.23 8.26
C GLU A 58 -5.31 -1.13 8.49
N LYS A 59 -6.65 -1.14 8.52
CA LYS A 59 -7.42 -2.38 8.67
C LYS A 59 -7.16 -3.35 7.51
N ALA A 60 -7.09 -2.86 6.27
CA ALA A 60 -6.80 -3.67 5.11
C ALA A 60 -5.38 -4.24 5.15
N ALA A 61 -4.38 -3.45 5.52
CA ALA A 61 -3.00 -3.89 5.67
C ALA A 61 -2.86 -5.00 6.74
N MET A 62 -3.54 -4.83 7.88
CA MET A 62 -3.61 -5.81 8.95
C MET A 62 -4.22 -7.13 8.48
N MET A 63 -5.39 -7.08 7.83
CA MET A 63 -6.05 -8.28 7.28
C MET A 63 -5.25 -8.97 6.18
N ALA A 64 -4.45 -8.21 5.44
CA ALA A 64 -3.60 -8.72 4.38
C ALA A 64 -2.19 -9.14 4.85
N PHE A 65 -1.88 -9.04 6.14
CA PHE A 65 -0.57 -9.39 6.70
C PHE A 65 0.61 -8.70 5.99
N VAL A 66 0.47 -7.43 5.63
CA VAL A 66 1.53 -6.61 5.03
C VAL A 66 1.94 -5.49 5.96
N LYS A 67 3.19 -5.04 5.85
CA LYS A 67 3.65 -3.84 6.54
C LYS A 67 3.02 -2.61 5.88
N LEU A 68 2.68 -1.61 6.69
CA LEU A 68 2.19 -0.32 6.25
C LEU A 68 3.05 0.78 6.86
N ARG A 69 3.56 1.67 6.02
CA ARG A 69 4.28 2.87 6.44
C ARG A 69 3.36 4.08 6.25
N ILE A 70 3.00 4.72 7.37
CA ILE A 70 2.18 5.93 7.39
C ILE A 70 3.10 7.14 7.22
N LEU A 71 2.78 7.99 6.25
CA LEU A 71 3.62 9.12 5.84
C LEU A 71 3.01 10.44 6.30
N GLU A 72 3.86 11.33 6.81
CA GLU A 72 3.43 12.68 7.18
C GLU A 72 3.10 13.49 5.91
N PRO A 73 1.92 14.14 5.85
CA PRO A 73 1.56 15.02 4.75
C PRO A 73 2.31 16.35 4.83
N ASP A 74 2.17 17.18 3.79
CA ASP A 74 2.63 18.57 3.83
C ASP A 74 1.67 19.50 4.60
N GLU A 75 1.96 20.80 4.60
CA GLU A 75 1.15 21.83 5.28
C GLU A 75 -0.30 21.91 4.79
N ASN A 76 -0.61 21.39 3.59
CA ASN A 76 -1.97 21.31 3.05
C ASN A 76 -2.64 19.97 3.34
N GLN A 77 -2.07 19.16 4.25
CA GLN A 77 -2.55 17.82 4.57
C GLN A 77 -2.53 16.90 3.33
N SER A 78 -1.63 17.16 2.38
CA SER A 78 -1.49 16.40 1.12
C SER A 78 -0.25 15.50 1.14
N LEU A 79 -0.38 14.27 0.67
CA LEU A 79 0.77 13.37 0.52
C LEU A 79 1.57 13.75 -0.73
N ARG A 80 2.85 14.07 -0.54
CA ARG A 80 3.73 14.52 -1.62
C ARG A 80 4.58 13.41 -2.21
N GLY A 81 4.72 13.45 -3.54
CA GLY A 81 5.54 12.50 -4.29
C GLY A 81 7.01 12.48 -3.85
N SER A 82 7.58 13.62 -3.44
CA SER A 82 8.93 13.68 -2.90
C SER A 82 9.08 12.88 -1.61
N THR A 83 8.13 13.03 -0.67
CA THR A 83 8.09 12.29 0.58
C THR A 83 7.98 10.79 0.31
N LEU A 84 7.04 10.41 -0.56
CA LEU A 84 6.84 9.01 -0.95
C LEU A 84 8.08 8.41 -1.64
N GLN A 85 8.72 9.16 -2.55
CA GLN A 85 9.91 8.69 -3.24
C GLN A 85 11.05 8.41 -2.26
N GLN A 86 11.34 9.36 -1.37
CA GLN A 86 12.41 9.24 -0.38
C GLN A 86 12.23 7.97 0.48
N VAL A 87 11.05 7.79 1.07
CA VAL A 87 10.79 6.63 1.94
C VAL A 87 10.81 5.31 1.19
N MET A 88 10.34 5.27 -0.07
CA MET A 88 10.43 4.06 -0.88
C MET A 88 11.88 3.72 -1.26
N GLU A 89 12.76 4.72 -1.43
CA GLU A 89 14.19 4.49 -1.65
C GLU A 89 14.87 3.95 -0.38
N GLU A 90 14.57 4.52 0.79
CA GLU A 90 15.04 4.02 2.10
C GLU A 90 14.61 2.56 2.36
N ASP A 91 13.36 2.24 2.08
CA ASP A 91 12.81 0.89 2.27
C ASP A 91 13.46 -0.11 1.30
N ARG A 92 13.68 0.27 0.04
CA ARG A 92 14.43 -0.56 -0.93
C ARG A 92 15.86 -0.80 -0.46
N ALA A 93 16.55 0.23 0.03
CA ALA A 93 17.91 0.12 0.58
C ALA A 93 17.95 -0.81 1.81
N SER A 94 16.85 -0.87 2.57
CA SER A 94 16.66 -1.77 3.70
C SER A 94 16.21 -3.19 3.31
N GLY A 95 16.16 -3.50 2.01
CA GLY A 95 15.76 -4.83 1.50
C GLY A 95 14.26 -5.12 1.53
N LEU A 96 13.43 -4.09 1.73
CA LEU A 96 11.98 -4.18 1.61
C LEU A 96 11.54 -3.98 0.16
N VAL A 97 10.32 -4.41 -0.13
CA VAL A 97 9.72 -4.37 -1.45
C VAL A 97 8.48 -3.46 -1.40
N PRO A 98 8.61 -2.18 -1.82
CA PRO A 98 7.47 -1.31 -2.05
C PRO A 98 6.53 -1.95 -3.09
N PHE A 99 5.25 -2.13 -2.76
CA PHE A 99 4.32 -2.81 -3.66
C PHE A 99 2.93 -2.16 -3.80
N TYR A 100 2.55 -1.27 -2.88
CA TYR A 100 1.23 -0.65 -2.87
C TYR A 100 1.27 0.74 -2.24
N VAL A 101 0.54 1.69 -2.84
CA VAL A 101 0.37 3.03 -2.30
C VAL A 101 -1.13 3.33 -2.33
N GLU A 102 -1.68 3.72 -1.18
CA GLU A 102 -3.02 4.31 -1.11
C GLU A 102 -2.88 5.83 -1.14
N THR A 103 -3.64 6.46 -2.04
CA THR A 103 -3.75 7.91 -2.16
C THR A 103 -5.21 8.29 -1.96
N THR A 104 -5.47 9.13 -0.96
CA THR A 104 -6.81 9.58 -0.62
C THR A 104 -7.10 10.91 -1.31
N LEU A 105 -8.14 10.96 -2.15
CA LEU A 105 -8.68 12.19 -2.71
C LEU A 105 -9.93 12.57 -1.92
N GLY A 106 -9.82 13.57 -1.05
CA GLY A 106 -10.86 13.93 -0.09
C GLY A 106 -10.71 13.17 1.21
N THR A 107 -9.69 13.52 2.00
CA THR A 107 -9.44 12.94 3.33
C THR A 107 -10.61 13.16 4.29
N THR A 108 -10.83 12.25 5.23
CA THR A 108 -11.94 12.35 6.20
C THR A 108 -11.84 13.56 7.13
N SER A 109 -10.62 13.98 7.48
CA SER A 109 -10.37 15.07 8.44
C SER A 109 -10.77 16.45 7.90
N CYS A 110 -10.29 16.80 6.72
CA CYS A 110 -10.40 18.16 6.17
C CYS A 110 -10.63 18.22 4.65
N CYS A 111 -10.95 17.08 4.01
CA CYS A 111 -11.13 16.97 2.56
C CYS A 111 -9.92 17.49 1.75
N SER A 112 -8.69 17.19 2.19
CA SER A 112 -7.47 17.46 1.42
C SER A 112 -7.26 16.39 0.33
N PHE A 113 -6.33 16.67 -0.59
CA PHE A 113 -6.02 15.88 -1.78
C PHE A 113 -4.51 15.78 -1.98
#